data_AF-A0A432QUV4-F1
#
_entry.id   AF-A0A432QUV4-F1
#
_cell.length_a   1.000
_cell.length_b   1.000
_cell.length_c   1.000
_cell.angle_alpha   90.00
_cell.angle_beta   90.00
_cell.angle_gamma   90.00
#
_symmetry.space_group_name_H-M   'P 1'
#
loop_
_entity.id
_entity.type
_entity.pdbx_description
1 polymer ?
#
loop_
_entity_poly.entity_id
_entity_poly.type
_entity_poly.pdbx_seq_one_letter_code
_entity_poly.pdbx_strand_id
1 'polypeptide(L)'
;MNRVELYAKDGTLIAGWDVDREVCNEFSSLTNEEIVFEVVNLLIINLKEETGMDFTPNIIISELSRVIVCGREIELEGGNPAH
;
A
#
# COMPACT_ATOMS: atom_id res chain seq x y z
N MET A 1 1.07 -2.86 16.29
CA MET A 1 -0.10 -2.31 15.56
C MET A 1 -0.25 -3.16 14.32
N ASN A 2 -1.37 -3.85 14.14
CA ASN A 2 -1.57 -4.75 13.01
C ASN A 2 -2.48 -4.06 12.00
N ARG A 3 -1.91 -3.12 11.24
CA ARG A 3 -2.65 -2.24 10.35
C ARG A 3 -1.84 -1.98 9.09
N VAL A 4 -2.54 -1.84 7.98
CA VAL A 4 -2.00 -1.38 6.71
C VAL A 4 -2.52 0.03 6.45
N GLU A 5 -1.65 0.93 6.01
CA GLU A 5 -1.99 2.32 5.69
C GLU A 5 -1.28 2.74 4.40
N LEU A 6 -2.03 3.38 3.51
CA LEU A 6 -1.59 3.86 2.22
C LEU A 6 -1.72 5.38 2.16
N TYR A 7 -0.62 6.07 1.87
CA TYR A 7 -0.56 7.53 1.84
C TYR A 7 -0.26 8.06 0.44
N ALA A 8 -1.01 9.08 0.03
CA ALA A 8 -0.80 9.83 -1.20
C ALA A 8 0.45 10.73 -1.11
N LYS A 9 0.88 11.30 -2.24
CA LYS A 9 2.05 12.20 -2.30
C LYS A 9 1.95 13.45 -1.42
N ASP A 10 0.74 13.94 -1.19
CA ASP A 10 0.47 15.08 -0.33
C ASP A 10 0.41 14.73 1.17
N GLY A 11 0.64 13.46 1.52
CA GLY A 11 0.57 12.95 2.89
C GLY A 11 -0.83 12.55 3.33
N THR A 12 -1.84 12.64 2.47
CA THR A 12 -3.21 12.22 2.77
C THR A 12 -3.29 10.69 2.89
N LEU A 13 -3.99 10.19 3.92
CA LEU A 13 -4.32 8.77 4.04
C LEU A 13 -5.39 8.41 2.98
N ILE A 14 -5.03 7.55 2.03
CA ILE A 14 -5.93 7.06 0.98
C ILE A 14 -6.80 5.93 1.53
N ALA A 15 -6.16 4.94 2.14
CA ALA A 15 -6.82 3.75 2.65
C ALA A 15 -6.06 3.22 3.86
N GLY A 16 -6.79 2.61 4.79
CA GLY A 16 -6.17 1.85 5.85
C GLY A 16 -7.13 0.89 6.52
N TRP A 17 -6.66 -0.32 6.78
CA TRP A 17 -7.44 -1.41 7.33
C TRP A 17 -6.62 -2.22 8.32
N ASP A 18 -7.31 -2.80 9.29
CA ASP A 18 -6.69 -3.69 10.26
C ASP A 18 -6.46 -5.06 9.62
N VAL A 19 -5.35 -5.70 10.02
CA VAL A 19 -4.98 -7.03 9.53
C VAL A 19 -4.72 -7.96 10.71
N ASP A 20 -4.90 -9.25 10.49
CA ASP A 20 -4.60 -10.24 11.51
C ASP A 20 -3.09 -10.37 11.75
N ARG A 21 -2.74 -10.91 12.93
CA ARG A 21 -1.34 -11.10 13.32
C ARG A 21 -0.59 -12.03 12.37
N GLU A 22 -1.28 -13.02 11.81
CA GLU A 22 -0.71 -13.96 10.84
C GLU A 22 -0.26 -13.23 9.56
N VAL A 23 -1.12 -12.38 9.01
CA VAL A 23 -0.82 -11.52 7.85
C VAL A 23 0.37 -10.60 8.14
N CYS A 24 0.45 -10.00 9.34
CA CYS A 24 1.65 -9.23 9.72
C CYS A 24 2.94 -10.06 9.76
N ASN A 25 2.86 -11.33 10.18
CA ASN A 25 4.02 -12.21 10.18
C ASN A 25 4.44 -12.58 8.75
N GLU A 26 3.48 -12.79 7.85
CA GLU A 26 3.76 -13.02 6.43
C GLU A 26 4.51 -11.82 5.83
N PHE A 27 3.96 -10.61 6.00
CA PHE A 27 4.62 -9.37 5.55
C PHE A 27 6.02 -9.18 6.17
N SER A 28 6.28 -9.67 7.37
CA SER A 28 7.61 -9.55 8.01
C SER A 28 8.71 -10.32 7.27
N SER A 29 8.35 -11.35 6.49
CA SER A 29 9.27 -12.14 5.68
C SER A 29 9.51 -11.58 4.27
N LEU A 30 8.70 -10.60 3.86
CA LEU A 30 8.74 -10.03 2.52
C LEU A 30 9.68 -8.81 2.43
N THR A 31 10.22 -8.60 1.24
CA THR A 31 10.96 -7.38 0.87
C THR A 31 10.02 -6.18 0.77
N ASN A 32 10.58 -4.97 0.77
CA ASN A 32 9.75 -3.75 0.63
C ASN A 32 8.94 -3.76 -0.67
N GLU A 33 9.54 -4.17 -1.79
CA GLU A 33 8.84 -4.22 -3.09
C GLU A 33 7.69 -5.22 -3.07
N GLU A 34 7.92 -6.44 -2.55
CA GLU A 34 6.88 -7.45 -2.43
C GLU A 34 5.71 -6.98 -1.57
N ILE A 35 5.98 -6.35 -0.42
CA ILE A 35 4.94 -5.79 0.46
C ILE A 35 4.10 -4.76 -0.30
N VAL A 36 4.75 -3.84 -1.01
CA VAL A 36 4.06 -2.78 -1.75
C VAL A 36 3.17 -3.37 -2.84
N PHE A 37 3.67 -4.34 -3.60
CA PHE A 37 2.88 -5.01 -4.63
C PHE A 37 1.68 -5.76 -4.05
N GLU A 38 1.86 -6.54 -2.98
CA GLU A 38 0.77 -7.28 -2.32
C GLU A 38 -0.33 -6.34 -1.81
N VAL A 39 0.06 -5.29 -1.07
CA VAL A 39 -0.90 -4.32 -0.53
C VAL A 39 -1.66 -3.58 -1.64
N VAL A 40 -0.97 -3.19 -2.70
CA VAL A 40 -1.60 -2.50 -3.84
C VAL A 40 -2.52 -3.44 -4.60
N ASN A 41 -2.16 -4.71 -4.78
CA ASN A 41 -3.04 -5.70 -5.41
C ASN A 41 -4.32 -5.90 -4.60
N LEU A 42 -4.22 -6.00 -3.27
CA LEU A 42 -5.39 -6.08 -2.40
C LEU A 42 -6.29 -4.85 -2.53
N LEU A 43 -5.71 -3.65 -2.56
CA LEU A 43 -6.46 -2.42 -2.79
C LEU A 43 -7.18 -2.44 -4.15
N ILE A 44 -6.51 -2.89 -5.22
CA ILE A 44 -7.10 -2.96 -6.57
C ILE A 44 -8.28 -3.92 -6.61
N ILE A 45 -8.17 -5.08 -5.96
CA ILE A 45 -9.28 -6.04 -5.86
C ILE A 45 -10.49 -5.38 -5.19
N ASN A 46 -10.27 -4.72 -4.04
CA ASN A 46 -11.34 -4.02 -3.33
C ASN A 46 -11.95 -2.88 -4.17
N LEU A 47 -11.13 -2.04 -4.79
CA LEU A 47 -11.60 -0.94 -5.64
C LEU A 47 -12.40 -1.46 -6.84
N LYS A 48 -11.99 -2.58 -7.43
CA LYS A 48 -12.73 -3.20 -8.54
C LYS A 48 -14.08 -3.72 -8.08
N GLU A 49 -14.16 -4.35 -6.91
CA GLU A 49 -15.42 -4.82 -6.33
C GLU A 49 -16.38 -3.66 -6.03
N GLU A 50 -15.86 -2.53 -5.55
CA GLU A 50 -16.68 -1.36 -5.19
C GLU A 50 -17.11 -0.51 -6.41
N THR A 51 -16.19 -0.30 -7.36
CA THR A 51 -16.38 0.68 -8.45
C THR A 51 -16.67 0.03 -9.81
N GLY A 52 -16.38 -1.26 -9.96
CA GLY A 52 -16.40 -1.96 -11.25
C GLY A 52 -15.28 -1.55 -12.21
N MET A 53 -14.33 -0.70 -11.78
CA MET A 53 -13.22 -0.23 -12.60
C MET A 53 -11.97 -1.08 -12.39
N ASP A 54 -11.23 -1.29 -13.48
CA ASP A 54 -9.92 -1.94 -13.45
C ASP A 54 -8.82 -0.91 -13.21
N PHE A 55 -7.96 -1.19 -12.24
CA PHE A 55 -6.76 -0.40 -11.95
C PHE A 55 -5.52 -1.26 -12.16
N THR A 56 -4.42 -0.63 -12.55
CA THR A 56 -3.12 -1.32 -12.63
C THR A 56 -2.27 -0.98 -11.41
N PRO A 57 -1.46 -1.93 -10.90
CA PRO A 57 -0.60 -1.68 -9.73
C PRO A 57 0.29 -0.46 -9.89
N ASN A 58 0.89 -0.28 -11.09
CA ASN A 58 1.80 0.83 -11.36
C ASN A 58 1.11 2.20 -11.25
N ILE A 59 -0.16 2.33 -11.68
CA ILE A 59 -0.90 3.59 -11.55
C ILE A 59 -1.10 3.93 -10.07
N ILE A 60 -1.53 2.95 -9.27
CA ILE A 60 -1.74 3.16 -7.83
C ILE A 60 -0.42 3.48 -7.13
N ILE A 61 0.63 2.69 -7.35
CA ILE A 61 1.97 2.92 -6.77
C ILE A 61 2.48 4.32 -7.12
N SER A 62 2.26 4.77 -8.35
CA SER A 62 2.70 6.09 -8.80
C SER A 62 2.03 7.25 -8.09
N GLU A 63 0.90 7.04 -7.40
CA GLU A 63 0.18 8.06 -6.61
C GLU A 63 0.53 8.01 -5.11
N LEU A 64 1.23 6.96 -4.68
CA LEU A 64 1.60 6.78 -3.28
C LEU A 64 2.94 7.47 -2.97
N SER A 65 3.06 8.05 -1.79
CA SER A 65 4.37 8.43 -1.20
C SER A 65 4.89 7.39 -0.24
N ARG A 66 3.98 6.72 0.49
CA ARG A 66 4.32 5.91 1.64
C ARG A 66 3.29 4.82 1.87
N VAL A 67 3.80 3.67 2.29
CA VAL A 67 3.02 2.53 2.77
C VAL A 67 3.49 2.19 4.19
N ILE A 68 2.56 2.00 5.12
CA ILE A 68 2.86 1.50 6.47
C ILE A 68 2.18 0.13 6.61
N VAL A 69 2.95 -0.91 6.91
CA VAL A 69 2.43 -2.27 7.13
C VAL A 69 2.92 -2.78 8.48
N CYS A 70 1.99 -3.01 9.39
CA CYS A 70 2.26 -3.58 10.71
C CYS A 70 3.36 -2.83 11.50
N GLY A 71 3.44 -1.50 11.30
CA GLY A 71 4.45 -0.63 11.91
C GLY A 71 5.78 -0.50 11.14
N ARG A 72 5.95 -1.22 10.02
CA ARG A 72 7.04 -1.01 9.07
C ARG A 72 6.65 0.06 8.07
N GLU A 73 7.41 1.14 8.01
CA GLU A 73 7.24 2.24 7.08
C GLU A 73 8.10 2.02 5.83
N ILE A 74 7.49 2.19 4.65
CA ILE A 74 8.13 2.04 3.34
C ILE A 74 7.83 3.31 2.55
N GLU A 75 8.87 4.12 2.30
CA GLU A 75 8.80 5.26 1.41
C GLU A 75 8.94 4.81 -0.05
N LEU A 76 8.16 5.43 -0.93
CA LEU A 76 8.16 5.15 -2.36
C LEU A 76 8.73 6.34 -3.12
N GLU A 77 9.76 6.09 -3.93
CA GLU A 77 10.46 7.14 -4.70
C GLU A 77 9.55 7.88 -5.69
N GLY A 78 8.40 7.31 -6.05
CA GLY A 78 7.37 7.97 -6.85
C GLY A 78 6.79 9.25 -6.22
N GLY A 79 7.04 9.49 -4.94
CA GLY A 79 6.53 10.63 -4.17
C GLY A 79 7.36 11.91 -4.18
N ASN A 80 8.59 11.92 -4.73
CA ASN A 80 9.43 13.12 -4.70
C ASN A 80 9.66 13.72 -6.10
N PRO A 81 9.06 14.88 -6.45
CA PRO A 81 9.40 15.61 -7.67
C PRO A 81 10.76 16.33 -7.60
N ALA A 82 11.59 16.08 -6.58
CA ALA A 82 12.92 16.66 -6.42
C ALA A 82 14.01 15.59 -6.41
N HIS A 83 14.22 14.92 -7.55
CA HIS A 83 15.55 14.50 -7.99
C HIS A 83 15.68 14.59 -9.51
#